data_AF-A0A3N5GPG8-F1
#
_entry.id   AF-A0A3N5GPG8-F1
#
_cell.length_a   1.000
_cell.length_b   1.000
_cell.length_c   1.000
_cell.angle_alpha   90.00
_cell.angle_beta   90.00
_cell.angle_gamma   90.00
#
_symmetry.space_group_name_H-M   'P 1'
#
loop_
_entity.id
_entity.type
_entity.pdbx_description
1 polymer ?
#
loop_
_entity_poly.entity_id
_entity_poly.type
_entity_poly.pdbx_seq_one_letter_code
_entity_poly.pdbx_strand_id
1 'polypeptide(L)'
;MSDTGWATLLEVYDRLEAEIIKEALEAQGIPAEIFQEGAGHFAYPVNVGPLGKVEICVAEERFDEAEAWLQEYQDGNLENAAPADTTEETKEDGNE
;
A
#
# COMPACT_ATOMS: atom_id res chain seq x y z
N MET A 1 -3.04 -1.80 -28.32
CA MET A 1 -3.67 -1.23 -27.12
C MET A 1 -2.86 -1.79 -25.98
N SER A 2 -1.90 -1.03 -25.48
CA SER A 2 -1.17 -1.44 -24.28
C SER A 2 -2.12 -1.16 -23.13
N ASP A 3 -2.71 -2.23 -22.62
CA ASP A 3 -3.40 -2.20 -21.34
C ASP A 3 -2.29 -2.01 -20.30
N THR A 4 -2.00 -0.76 -19.91
CA THR A 4 -1.05 -0.50 -18.83
C THR A 4 -1.77 -0.88 -17.55
N GLY A 5 -1.62 -2.14 -17.18
CA GLY A 5 -2.14 -2.64 -15.91
C GLY A 5 -1.39 -2.01 -14.76
N TRP A 6 -2.14 -1.71 -13.70
CA TRP A 6 -1.62 -1.19 -12.44
C TRP A 6 -1.51 -2.35 -11.46
N ALA A 7 -0.35 -2.51 -10.84
CA ALA A 7 -0.11 -3.50 -9.80
C ALA A 7 0.02 -2.82 -8.44
N THR A 8 -0.62 -3.40 -7.43
CA THR A 8 -0.55 -2.93 -6.04
C THR A 8 0.81 -3.23 -5.45
N LEU A 9 1.54 -2.18 -5.05
CA LEU A 9 2.88 -2.27 -4.46
C LEU A 9 2.83 -2.38 -2.94
N LEU A 10 2.02 -1.54 -2.29
CA LEU A 10 1.94 -1.44 -0.83
C LEU A 10 0.56 -0.97 -0.40
N GLU A 11 0.13 -1.43 0.78
CA GLU A 11 -1.12 -1.06 1.42
C GLU A 11 -0.78 -0.35 2.73
N VAL A 12 -1.24 0.90 2.90
CA VAL A 12 -1.04 1.69 4.11
C VAL A 12 -2.38 2.17 4.65
N TYR A 13 -2.42 2.43 5.96
CA TYR A 13 -3.62 2.97 6.62
C TYR A 13 -3.53 4.49 6.80
N ASP A 14 -2.36 5.09 6.55
CA ASP A 14 -2.17 6.52 6.67
C ASP A 14 -2.04 7.16 5.28
N ARG A 15 -2.94 8.11 4.99
CA ARG A 15 -2.93 8.80 3.70
C ARG A 15 -1.68 9.65 3.49
N LEU A 16 -1.15 10.28 4.55
CA LEU A 16 0.06 11.10 4.42
C LEU A 16 1.25 10.21 4.07
N GLU A 17 1.35 9.04 4.70
CA GLU A 17 2.37 8.04 4.36
C GLU A 17 2.25 7.59 2.90
N ALA A 18 1.03 7.31 2.42
CA ALA A 18 0.80 6.96 1.03
C ALA A 18 1.31 8.04 0.05
N GLU A 19 1.00 9.31 0.32
CA GLU A 19 1.42 10.44 -0.51
C GLU A 19 2.95 10.56 -0.55
N ILE A 20 3.62 10.42 0.61
CA ILE A 20 5.10 10.47 0.68
C ILE A 20 5.73 9.39 -0.18
N ILE A 21 5.23 8.16 -0.11
CA ILE A 21 5.75 7.03 -0.87
C ILE A 21 5.48 7.22 -2.37
N LYS A 22 4.28 7.68 -2.75
CA LYS A 22 3.95 8.03 -4.14
C LYS A 22 4.90 9.11 -4.67
N GLU A 23 5.09 10.20 -3.95
CA GLU A 23 5.98 11.29 -4.38
C GLU A 23 7.43 10.80 -4.55
N ALA A 24 7.90 9.92 -3.66
CA ALA A 24 9.23 9.34 -3.75
C ALA A 24 9.40 8.42 -4.98
N LEU A 25 8.38 7.60 -5.29
CA LEU A 25 8.35 6.78 -6.51
C LEU A 25 8.33 7.65 -7.77
N GLU A 26 7.50 8.69 -7.80
CA GLU A 26 7.41 9.62 -8.93
C GLU A 26 8.72 10.39 -9.13
N ALA A 27 9.43 10.75 -8.06
CA ALA A 27 10.75 11.39 -8.13
C ALA A 27 11.82 10.50 -8.77
N GLN A 28 11.67 9.17 -8.66
CA GLN A 28 12.51 8.17 -9.34
C GLN A 28 12.11 7.96 -10.81
N GLY A 29 10.99 8.57 -11.24
CA GLY A 29 10.42 8.37 -12.58
C GLY A 29 9.54 7.13 -12.68
N ILE A 30 9.10 6.56 -11.56
CA ILE A 30 8.17 5.43 -11.50
C ILE A 30 6.75 6.01 -11.35
N PRO A 31 5.84 5.80 -12.33
CA PRO A 31 4.48 6.27 -12.21
C PRO A 31 3.74 5.50 -11.10
N ALA A 32 3.21 6.23 -10.12
CA ALA A 32 2.50 5.70 -8.97
C ALA A 32 1.14 6.39 -8.78
N GLU A 33 0.13 5.61 -8.41
CA GLU A 33 -1.24 6.08 -8.17
C GLU A 33 -1.76 5.53 -6.83
N ILE A 34 -2.58 6.32 -6.15
CA ILE A 34 -3.16 5.97 -4.85
C ILE A 34 -4.64 5.66 -5.02
N PHE A 35 -5.06 4.51 -4.52
CA PHE A 35 -6.45 4.06 -4.48
C PHE A 35 -6.90 4.02 -3.02
N GLN A 36 -7.90 4.83 -2.67
CA GLN A 36 -8.50 4.82 -1.34
C GLN A 36 -9.91 4.25 -1.41
N GLU A 37 -10.18 3.19 -0.65
CA GLU A 37 -11.54 2.69 -0.43
C GLU A 37 -12.32 3.69 0.43
N GLY A 38 -12.90 4.72 -0.19
CA GLY A 38 -13.59 5.77 0.56
C GLY A 38 -14.23 6.92 -0.24
N ALA A 39 -14.14 6.94 -1.57
CA ALA A 39 -14.84 7.94 -2.38
C ALA A 39 -16.32 7.56 -2.60
N GLY A 40 -17.03 7.27 -1.52
CA GLY A 40 -18.42 6.83 -1.53
C GLY A 40 -19.29 7.61 -0.55
N HIS A 41 -19.87 8.71 -1.03
CA HIS A 41 -21.14 9.26 -0.56
C HIS A 41 -21.21 9.84 0.88
N PHE A 42 -21.23 11.18 0.97
CA PHE A 42 -21.96 11.99 1.97
C PHE A 42 -21.42 12.09 3.42
N ALA A 43 -21.17 13.34 3.82
CA ALA A 43 -21.48 13.93 5.13
C ALA A 43 -20.68 13.46 6.38
N TYR A 44 -19.92 14.41 6.95
CA TYR A 44 -19.44 14.48 8.35
C TYR A 44 -18.61 13.29 8.88
N PRO A 45 -17.27 13.40 9.01
CA PRO A 45 -16.48 12.39 9.68
C PRO A 45 -16.63 12.54 11.20
N VAL A 46 -17.60 11.83 11.78
CA VAL A 46 -17.76 11.68 13.24
C VAL A 46 -17.63 10.24 13.71
N ASN A 47 -17.03 9.35 12.92
CA ASN A 47 -16.67 8.02 13.36
C ASN A 47 -15.16 7.81 13.31
N VAL A 48 -14.59 7.74 14.51
CA VAL A 48 -13.28 7.23 14.86
C VAL A 48 -13.25 5.74 14.49
N GLY A 49 -12.61 5.41 13.37
CA GLY A 49 -12.32 4.06 12.87
C GLY A 49 -11.05 4.14 12.00
N PRO A 50 -10.27 3.04 11.84
CA PRO A 50 -8.97 3.11 11.20
C PRO A 50 -9.14 3.74 9.82
N LEU A 51 -8.39 4.82 9.60
CA LEU A 51 -8.34 5.59 8.36
C LEU A 51 -8.34 4.59 7.19
N GLY A 52 -9.35 4.71 6.31
CA GLY A 52 -9.65 3.71 5.30
C GLY A 52 -8.42 3.33 4.50
N LYS A 53 -8.25 2.02 4.29
CA LYS A 53 -7.14 1.40 3.58
C LYS A 53 -6.81 2.16 2.29
N VAL A 54 -5.53 2.48 2.13
CA VAL A 54 -4.97 3.20 1.01
C VAL A 54 -3.97 2.30 0.31
N GLU A 55 -4.23 2.01 -0.96
CA GLU A 55 -3.41 1.13 -1.78
C GLU A 55 -2.58 1.99 -2.74
N ILE A 56 -1.28 1.75 -2.77
CA ILE A 56 -0.33 2.43 -3.66
C ILE A 56 -0.04 1.47 -4.79
N CYS A 57 -0.41 1.86 -6.01
CA CYS A 57 -0.22 1.05 -7.20
C CYS A 57 0.80 1.71 -8.13
N VAL A 58 1.54 0.87 -8.86
CA VAL A 58 2.51 1.30 -9.87
C VAL A 58 2.20 0.63 -11.20
N ALA A 59 2.73 1.16 -12.30
CA ALA A 59 2.61 0.46 -13.58
C ALA A 59 3.26 -0.93 -13.50
N GLU A 60 2.58 -1.98 -13.98
CA GLU A 60 3.08 -3.36 -13.95
C GLU A 60 4.48 -3.49 -14.56
N GLU A 61 4.76 -2.74 -15.62
CA GLU A 61 6.07 -2.69 -16.29
C GLU A 61 7.22 -2.21 -15.40
N ARG A 62 6.93 -1.50 -14.30
CA ARG A 62 7.90 -0.96 -13.34
C ARG A 62 7.72 -1.54 -11.93
N PHE A 63 6.90 -2.59 -11.78
CA PHE A 63 6.62 -3.19 -10.48
C PHE A 63 7.89 -3.70 -9.80
N ASP A 64 8.73 -4.42 -10.53
CA ASP A 64 9.99 -4.99 -10.03
C ASP A 64 10.96 -3.90 -9.53
N GLU A 65 11.06 -2.78 -10.26
CA GLU A 65 11.87 -1.62 -9.86
C GLU A 65 11.31 -0.94 -8.61
N ALA A 66 9.98 -0.80 -8.53
CA ALA A 66 9.31 -0.19 -7.39
C ALA A 66 9.41 -1.06 -6.13
N GLU A 67 9.31 -2.39 -6.27
CA GLU A 67 9.45 -3.36 -5.17
C GLU A 67 10.86 -3.32 -4.59
N ALA A 68 11.88 -3.37 -5.46
CA ALA A 68 13.28 -3.27 -5.04
C ALA A 68 13.55 -1.94 -4.31
N TRP A 69 13.05 -0.82 -4.85
CA TRP A 69 13.19 0.47 -4.19
C TRP A 69 12.46 0.51 -2.84
N LEU A 70 11.25 -0.02 -2.77
CA LEU A 70 10.47 -0.05 -1.53
C LEU A 70 11.19 -0.90 -0.46
N GLN A 71 11.80 -2.02 -0.86
CA GLN A 71 12.57 -2.85 0.04
C GLN A 71 13.81 -2.11 0.56
N GLU A 72 14.53 -1.36 -0.27
CA GLU A 72 15.66 -0.52 0.19
C GLU A 72 15.20 0.65 1.07
N TYR A 73 14.06 1.27 0.73
CA TYR A 73 13.45 2.33 1.53
C TYR A 73 13.05 1.81 2.91
N GLN A 74 12.47 0.61 2.98
CA GLN A 74 12.16 -0.07 4.22
C GLN A 74 13.43 -0.51 4.94
N ASP A 75 14.43 -1.09 4.28
CA ASP A 75 15.69 -1.54 4.89
C ASP A 75 16.47 -0.37 5.53
N GLY A 76 16.56 0.75 4.84
CA GLY A 76 17.12 1.99 5.36
C GLY A 76 16.32 2.63 6.50
N ASN A 77 15.04 2.24 6.67
CA ASN A 77 14.14 2.66 7.75
C ASN A 77 13.92 1.55 8.80
N LEU A 78 14.39 0.32 8.56
CA LEU A 78 14.12 -0.92 9.31
C LEU A 78 14.92 -1.02 10.61
N GLU A 79 15.77 -0.03 10.91
CA GLU A 79 16.17 0.21 12.29
C GLU A 79 14.95 0.53 13.20
N ASN A 80 13.73 0.77 12.66
CA ASN A 80 12.54 1.10 13.45
C ASN A 80 11.23 0.33 13.17
N ALA A 81 11.09 -0.45 12.09
CA ALA A 81 9.82 -1.13 11.78
C ALA A 81 9.91 -2.64 12.07
N ALA A 82 9.46 -3.07 13.25
CA ALA A 82 9.30 -4.48 13.56
C ALA A 82 8.45 -5.19 12.47
N PRO A 83 8.78 -6.43 12.10
CA PRO A 83 8.11 -7.13 11.01
C PRO A 83 6.63 -7.27 11.34
N ALA A 84 5.77 -6.73 10.46
CA ALA A 84 4.39 -7.15 10.38
C ALA A 84 4.40 -8.61 9.89
N ASP A 85 4.35 -9.50 10.87
CA ASP A 85 4.09 -10.93 10.72
C ASP A 85 2.79 -11.11 9.92
N THR A 86 2.94 -11.36 8.62
CA THR A 86 1.88 -11.94 7.79
C THR A 86 2.26 -13.38 7.51
N THR A 87 1.58 -14.30 8.17
CA THR A 87 1.27 -15.64 7.64
C THR A 87 -0.17 -15.93 8.08
N GLU A 88 -1.15 -15.66 7.23
CA GLU A 88 -1.76 -16.57 6.26
C GLU A 88 -2.31 -17.89 6.86
N GLU A 89 -3.65 -17.95 6.91
CA GLU A 89 -4.61 -19.08 6.79
C GLU A 89 -4.24 -20.49 7.33
N THR A 90 -5.12 -21.08 8.17
CA THR A 90 -5.78 -22.40 7.92
C THR A 90 -6.76 -22.81 9.04
N LYS A 91 -8.06 -22.75 8.71
CA LYS A 91 -9.15 -23.73 8.91
C LYS A 91 -9.35 -24.49 10.25
N GLU A 92 -10.59 -24.36 10.72
CA GLU A 92 -11.58 -25.41 11.08
C GLU A 92 -11.41 -26.30 12.33
N ASP A 93 -12.55 -26.38 13.04
CA ASP A 93 -13.10 -27.49 13.84
C ASP A 93 -12.43 -27.94 15.16
N GLY A 94 -13.13 -27.64 16.26
CA GLY A 94 -13.87 -28.68 17.00
C GLY A 94 -13.15 -29.52 18.08
N ASN A 95 -13.76 -29.51 19.27
CA ASN A 95 -13.74 -30.55 20.33
C ASN A 95 -12.45 -30.62 21.19
N GLU A 96 -12.48 -30.83 22.51
CA GLU A 96 -13.44 -31.45 23.45
C GLU A 96 -13.28 -30.85 24.86
#